data_AF-A0A1I6GYM9-F1
#
_entry.id   AF-A0A1I6GYM9-F1
#
_cell.length_a   1.000
_cell.length_b   1.000
_cell.length_c   1.000
_cell.angle_alpha   90.00
_cell.angle_beta   90.00
_cell.angle_gamma   90.00
#
_symmetry.space_group_name_H-M   'P 1'
#
loop_
_entity.id
_entity.type
_entity.pdbx_description
1 polymer ?
#
loop_
_entity_poly.entity_id
_entity_poly.type
_entity_poly.pdbx_seq_one_letter_code
_entity_poly.pdbx_strand_id
1 'polypeptide(L)'
;MRQPSRVVSVALVVLLLVASVAPVTAQSNETDGEAGDGRCFPPGGHELGIGTEGPGIRVTIHTSLFTNLSGPGALGIEASGSALDTTILELRTGVVFDGTGPVLDFLANPFSRFAVLFDYGFELPMFDGMVEESRYESDESPVTGVESRSCRA
;
A
#
# COMPACT_ATOMS: atom_id res chain seq x y z
N MET A 1 -1.37 53.91 -45.17
CA MET A 1 -2.32 53.31 -44.18
C MET A 1 -1.81 51.91 -43.87
N ARG A 2 -1.42 51.67 -42.61
CA ARG A 2 -0.68 50.49 -42.15
C ARG A 2 -1.64 49.34 -41.84
N GLN A 3 -1.34 48.12 -42.27
CA GLN A 3 -2.03 46.89 -41.85
C GLN A 3 -1.22 46.16 -40.77
N PRO A 4 -1.71 46.09 -39.52
CA PRO A 4 -1.22 45.15 -38.52
C PRO A 4 -2.37 44.20 -38.13
N SER A 5 -2.47 43.02 -38.74
CA SER A 5 -3.57 42.10 -38.40
C SER A 5 -3.21 40.62 -38.33
N ARG A 6 -1.97 40.21 -38.64
CA ARG A 6 -1.62 38.77 -38.67
C ARG A 6 -0.80 38.25 -37.49
N VAL A 7 -0.19 39.13 -36.70
CA VAL A 7 0.72 38.70 -35.61
C VAL A 7 -0.05 38.43 -34.30
N VAL A 8 -1.20 39.08 -34.09
CA VAL A 8 -1.97 38.96 -32.84
C VAL A 8 -2.67 37.60 -32.69
N SER A 9 -3.07 36.97 -33.80
CA SER A 9 -3.83 35.70 -33.73
C SER A 9 -2.98 34.48 -33.38
N VAL A 10 -1.66 34.49 -33.63
CA VAL A 10 -0.81 33.32 -33.34
C VAL A 10 -0.44 33.25 -31.85
N ALA A 11 -0.28 34.39 -31.17
CA ALA A 11 0.04 34.43 -29.75
C ALA A 11 -1.11 33.94 -28.85
N LEU A 12 -2.37 34.11 -29.28
CA LEU A 12 -3.53 33.69 -28.49
C LEU A 12 -3.73 32.16 -28.51
N VAL A 13 -3.36 31.49 -29.60
CA VAL A 13 -3.57 30.04 -29.75
C VAL A 13 -2.51 29.22 -28.99
N VAL A 14 -1.28 29.72 -28.87
CA VAL A 14 -0.20 29.03 -28.14
C VAL A 14 -0.39 29.14 -26.61
N LEU A 15 -1.03 30.20 -26.10
CA LEU A 15 -1.27 30.36 -24.66
C LEU A 15 -2.43 29.48 -24.13
N LEU A 16 -3.29 28.96 -25.01
CA LEU A 16 -4.48 28.17 -24.64
C LEU A 16 -4.23 26.66 -24.54
N LEU A 17 -3.04 26.17 -24.92
CA LEU A 17 -2.72 24.73 -24.95
C LEU A 17 -2.01 24.21 -23.68
N VAL A 18 -1.81 25.05 -22.65
CA VAL A 18 -1.02 24.68 -21.45
C VAL A 18 -1.89 24.38 -20.22
N ALA A 19 -3.22 24.38 -20.33
CA ALA A 19 -4.10 24.26 -19.17
C ALA A 19 -5.22 23.24 -19.36
N SER A 20 -4.93 21.97 -19.13
CA SER A 20 -5.91 21.00 -18.57
C SER A 20 -5.30 19.60 -18.42
N VAL A 21 -4.11 19.50 -17.80
CA VAL A 21 -3.80 18.27 -17.06
C VAL A 21 -4.43 18.50 -15.69
N ALA A 22 -5.68 18.06 -15.52
CA ALA A 22 -6.29 18.04 -14.20
C ALA A 22 -5.37 17.23 -13.28
N PRO A 23 -5.02 17.71 -12.08
CA PRO A 23 -4.34 16.85 -11.13
C PRO A 23 -5.25 15.66 -10.89
N VAL A 24 -4.75 14.45 -11.16
CA VAL A 24 -5.39 13.22 -10.65
C VAL A 24 -5.27 13.32 -9.14
N THR A 25 -6.35 13.77 -8.51
CA THR A 25 -6.50 13.64 -7.06
C THR A 25 -6.63 12.15 -6.81
N ALA A 26 -5.56 11.52 -6.32
CA ALA A 26 -5.67 10.22 -5.68
C ALA A 26 -6.76 10.36 -4.62
N GLN A 27 -7.88 9.68 -4.80
CA GLN A 27 -8.91 9.58 -3.76
C GLN A 27 -8.35 8.67 -2.69
N SER A 28 -7.58 9.23 -1.77
CA SER A 28 -7.29 8.61 -0.49
C SER A 28 -8.59 8.60 0.31
N ASN A 29 -9.38 7.53 0.15
CA ASN A 29 -10.40 7.22 1.14
C ASN A 29 -9.65 6.82 2.41
N GLU A 30 -9.53 7.76 3.36
CA GLU A 30 -9.22 7.44 4.75
C GLU A 30 -10.38 6.59 5.27
N THR A 31 -10.21 5.27 5.17
CA THR A 31 -11.10 4.34 5.86
C THR A 31 -10.61 4.31 7.30
N ASP A 32 -11.22 5.14 8.15
CA ASP A 32 -11.14 5.00 9.61
C ASP A 32 -11.81 3.68 10.00
N GLY A 33 -11.09 2.58 9.82
CA GLY A 33 -11.49 1.28 10.33
C GLY A 33 -11.27 1.26 11.84
N GLU A 34 -12.25 0.76 12.58
CA GLU A 34 -12.13 0.41 14.00
C GLU A 34 -11.04 -0.66 14.21
N ALA A 35 -10.26 -0.53 15.29
CA ALA A 35 -9.21 -1.49 15.69
C ALA A 35 -9.79 -2.86 16.09
N GLY A 36 -10.01 -3.71 15.10
CA GLY A 36 -10.33 -5.13 15.29
C GLY A 36 -9.10 -5.99 15.55
N ASP A 37 -9.31 -7.08 16.28
CA ASP A 37 -8.37 -8.13 16.69
C ASP A 37 -7.85 -9.02 15.52
N GLY A 38 -7.58 -8.41 14.37
CA GLY A 38 -7.18 -9.12 13.14
C GLY A 38 -6.50 -8.24 12.08
N ARG A 39 -6.03 -7.05 12.47
CA ARG A 39 -5.35 -6.12 11.56
C ARG A 39 -3.84 -6.29 11.66
N CYS A 40 -3.18 -6.49 10.52
CA CYS A 40 -1.71 -6.63 10.45
C CYS A 40 -0.98 -5.35 10.80
N PHE A 41 -1.55 -4.22 10.38
CA PHE A 41 -0.95 -2.92 10.53
C PHE A 41 -1.85 -2.00 11.37
N PRO A 42 -1.24 -1.05 12.10
CA PRO A 42 -1.98 0.05 12.70
C PRO A 42 -2.80 0.82 11.64
N PRO A 43 -3.91 1.49 12.03
CA PRO A 43 -4.71 2.26 11.09
C PRO A 43 -3.92 3.46 10.53
N GLY A 44 -4.42 4.05 9.43
CA GLY A 44 -3.85 5.27 8.84
C GLY A 44 -2.93 5.06 7.63
N GLY A 45 -3.15 4.01 6.84
CA GLY A 45 -2.46 3.80 5.57
C GLY A 45 -3.05 4.61 4.40
N HIS A 46 -2.29 4.76 3.33
CA HIS A 46 -2.71 5.43 2.10
C HIS A 46 -2.93 4.42 0.96
N GLU A 47 -4.15 4.35 0.44
CA GLU A 47 -4.49 3.45 -0.67
C GLU A 47 -4.07 4.04 -2.03
N LEU A 48 -3.49 3.18 -2.86
CA LEU A 48 -3.13 3.40 -4.25
C LEU A 48 -3.77 2.29 -5.10
N GLY A 49 -4.48 2.69 -6.15
CA GLY A 49 -4.99 1.76 -7.16
C GLY A 49 -4.03 1.64 -8.34
N ILE A 50 -3.79 0.40 -8.79
CA ILE A 50 -3.03 0.07 -10.00
C ILE A 50 -3.96 -0.70 -10.94
N GLY A 51 -4.07 -0.24 -12.19
CA GLY A 51 -5.03 -0.75 -13.15
C GLY A 51 -6.34 0.04 -13.12
N THR A 52 -6.89 0.33 -14.29
CA THR A 52 -8.12 1.13 -14.46
C THR A 52 -9.26 0.36 -15.10
N GLU A 53 -8.96 -0.76 -15.76
CA GLU A 53 -9.92 -1.61 -16.47
C GLU A 53 -9.50 -3.08 -16.36
N GLY A 54 -10.43 -3.98 -16.03
CA GLY A 54 -10.14 -5.41 -15.89
C GLY A 54 -9.37 -5.72 -14.59
N PRO A 55 -8.28 -6.53 -14.63
CA PRO A 55 -7.48 -6.83 -13.46
C PRO A 55 -6.86 -5.60 -12.82
N GLY A 56 -6.82 -5.56 -11.49
CA GLY A 56 -6.30 -4.43 -10.74
C GLY A 56 -5.67 -4.86 -9.42
N ILE A 57 -4.80 -4.01 -8.88
CA ILE A 57 -4.15 -4.19 -7.59
C ILE A 57 -4.43 -2.95 -6.74
N ARG A 58 -4.98 -3.15 -5.55
CA ARG A 58 -5.06 -2.11 -4.51
C ARG A 58 -3.90 -2.29 -3.56
N VAL A 59 -3.17 -1.22 -3.28
CA VAL A 59 -2.02 -1.21 -2.37
C VAL A 59 -2.23 -0.15 -1.31
N THR A 60 -2.29 -0.54 -0.04
CA THR A 60 -2.29 0.38 1.09
C THR A 60 -0.87 0.49 1.64
N ILE A 61 -0.31 1.70 1.66
CA ILE A 61 1.01 1.98 2.22
C ILE A 61 0.85 2.48 3.65
N HIS A 62 1.53 1.82 4.59
CA HIS A 62 1.56 2.19 6.00
C HIS A 62 2.87 2.90 6.33
N THR A 63 2.78 4.10 6.92
CA THR A 63 3.95 4.93 7.28
C THR A 63 3.89 5.43 8.73
N SER A 64 2.99 4.86 9.54
CA SER A 64 2.74 5.28 10.92
C SER A 64 3.97 5.20 11.82
N LEU A 65 4.99 4.43 11.44
CA LEU A 65 6.29 4.42 12.11
C LEU A 65 6.92 5.82 12.18
N PHE A 66 6.75 6.65 11.15
CA PHE A 66 7.38 7.97 11.08
C PHE A 66 6.58 9.08 11.78
N THR A 67 5.32 8.80 12.11
CA THR A 67 4.39 9.79 12.70
C THR A 67 4.04 9.47 14.15
N ASN A 68 4.30 8.25 14.63
CA ASN A 68 3.99 7.79 15.98
C ASN A 68 5.15 7.02 16.64
N LEU A 69 6.32 7.67 16.77
CA LEU A 69 7.54 7.01 17.28
C LEU A 69 7.51 6.59 18.77
N SER A 70 6.56 7.09 19.56
CA SER A 70 6.42 6.71 20.97
C SER A 70 5.47 5.53 21.19
N GLY A 71 4.65 5.20 20.20
CA GLY A 71 3.65 4.13 20.27
C GLY A 71 3.82 3.09 19.16
N PRO A 72 2.86 2.16 19.04
CA PRO A 72 2.86 1.20 17.95
C PRO A 72 2.80 1.90 16.58
N GLY A 73 3.61 1.42 15.64
CA GLY A 73 3.72 1.97 14.29
C GLY A 73 4.17 0.93 13.29
N ALA A 74 4.05 1.23 12.00
CA ALA A 74 4.51 0.35 10.95
C ALA A 74 5.03 1.09 9.72
N LEU A 75 5.94 0.43 9.01
CA LEU A 75 6.33 0.74 7.66
C LEU A 75 6.09 -0.50 6.80
N GLY A 76 5.09 -0.47 5.93
CA GLY A 76 4.72 -1.67 5.18
C GLY A 76 3.69 -1.42 4.11
N ILE A 77 3.30 -2.50 3.45
CA ILE A 77 2.27 -2.51 2.42
C ILE A 77 1.27 -3.64 2.66
N GLU A 78 0.02 -3.38 2.29
CA GLU A 78 -1.01 -4.39 2.07
C GLU A 78 -1.42 -4.31 0.61
N ALA A 79 -1.25 -5.37 -0.16
CA ALA A 79 -1.65 -5.45 -1.55
C ALA A 79 -2.74 -6.51 -1.74
N SER A 80 -3.79 -6.15 -2.48
CA SER A 80 -4.86 -7.05 -2.88
C SER A 80 -5.03 -6.95 -4.39
N GLY A 81 -4.69 -8.04 -5.09
CA GLY A 81 -4.85 -8.18 -6.53
C GLY A 81 -6.15 -8.89 -6.87
N SER A 82 -6.86 -8.39 -7.87
CA SER A 82 -8.13 -8.94 -8.34
C SER A 82 -8.15 -9.09 -9.86
N ALA A 83 -8.85 -10.12 -10.34
CA ALA A 83 -9.14 -10.36 -11.74
C ALA A 83 -10.49 -11.10 -11.84
N LEU A 84 -11.26 -10.87 -12.90
CA LEU A 84 -12.57 -11.53 -13.09
C LEU A 84 -13.50 -11.41 -11.86
N ASP A 85 -13.50 -10.23 -11.22
CA ASP A 85 -14.26 -9.93 -10.01
C ASP A 85 -13.94 -10.83 -8.79
N THR A 86 -12.79 -11.51 -8.79
CA THR A 86 -12.28 -12.28 -7.64
C THR A 86 -10.91 -11.78 -7.20
N THR A 87 -10.63 -11.85 -5.89
CA THR A 87 -9.28 -11.68 -5.35
C THR A 87 -8.44 -12.90 -5.75
N ILE A 88 -7.24 -12.65 -6.26
CA ILE A 88 -6.28 -13.68 -6.67
C ILE A 88 -4.94 -13.55 -5.93
N LEU A 89 -4.69 -12.41 -5.29
CA LEU A 89 -3.44 -12.11 -4.62
C LEU A 89 -3.73 -11.31 -3.35
N GLU A 90 -3.13 -11.73 -2.26
CA GLU A 90 -3.03 -10.97 -1.02
C GLU A 90 -1.56 -10.97 -0.58
N LEU A 91 -1.03 -9.80 -0.27
CA LEU A 91 0.32 -9.67 0.28
C LEU A 91 0.29 -8.61 1.38
N ARG A 92 0.74 -8.98 2.57
CA ARG A 92 0.91 -8.05 3.69
C ARG A 92 2.34 -8.19 4.15
N THR A 93 3.14 -7.15 3.95
CA THR A 93 4.56 -7.21 4.29
C THR A 93 5.10 -5.87 4.74
N GLY A 94 5.96 -5.88 5.75
CA GLY A 94 6.56 -4.66 6.27
C GLY A 94 7.28 -4.90 7.59
N VAL A 95 7.59 -3.80 8.25
CA VAL A 95 8.17 -3.77 9.59
C VAL A 95 7.15 -3.16 10.54
N VAL A 96 6.85 -3.87 11.62
CA VAL A 96 6.03 -3.38 12.72
C VAL A 96 6.93 -2.97 13.89
N PHE A 97 6.50 -1.96 14.63
CA PHE A 97 7.16 -1.44 15.81
C PHE A 97 6.17 -1.42 16.97
N ASP A 98 6.52 -2.03 18.09
CA ASP A 98 5.66 -2.15 19.27
C ASP A 98 5.66 -0.90 20.17
N GLY A 99 6.26 0.20 19.72
CA GLY A 99 6.54 1.36 20.57
C GLY A 99 7.81 1.18 21.41
N THR A 100 8.25 2.24 22.10
CA THR A 100 9.49 2.21 22.88
C THR A 100 9.38 1.36 24.14
N GLY A 101 8.19 1.21 24.73
CA GLY A 101 8.03 0.48 25.98
C GLY A 101 8.85 1.10 27.13
N PRO A 102 9.29 0.31 28.13
CA PRO A 102 10.16 0.80 29.19
C PRO A 102 11.52 1.28 28.65
N VAL A 103 11.94 2.48 29.05
CA VAL A 103 13.15 3.14 28.51
C VAL A 103 14.43 2.29 28.68
N LEU A 104 14.60 1.61 29.80
CA LEU A 104 15.81 0.81 30.05
C LEU A 104 15.89 -0.42 29.13
N ASP A 105 14.76 -1.08 28.87
CA ASP A 105 14.69 -2.24 27.98
C ASP A 105 14.96 -1.82 26.54
N PHE A 106 14.39 -0.68 26.12
CA PHE A 106 14.64 -0.09 24.81
C PHE A 106 16.11 0.28 24.60
N LEU A 107 16.74 0.91 25.59
CA LEU A 107 18.15 1.30 25.50
C LEU A 107 19.08 0.09 25.49
N ALA A 108 18.71 -1.01 26.16
CA ALA A 108 19.48 -2.25 26.13
C ALA A 108 19.39 -2.96 24.77
N ASN A 109 18.20 -2.98 24.15
CA ASN A 109 18.00 -3.57 22.83
C ASN A 109 16.82 -2.92 22.07
N PRO A 110 17.04 -1.86 21.29
CA PRO A 110 15.95 -1.17 20.59
C PRO A 110 15.36 -2.00 19.46
N PHE A 111 16.15 -2.93 18.89
CA PHE A 111 15.72 -3.80 17.79
C PHE A 111 14.71 -4.86 18.24
N SER A 112 14.67 -5.20 19.53
CA SER A 112 13.65 -6.12 20.09
C SER A 112 12.21 -5.61 19.97
N ARG A 113 12.03 -4.34 19.62
CA ARG A 113 10.71 -3.72 19.42
C ARG A 113 10.22 -3.81 17.98
N PHE A 114 11.05 -4.33 17.07
CA PHE A 114 10.75 -4.45 15.66
C PHE A 114 10.57 -5.91 15.25
N ALA A 115 9.58 -6.17 14.42
CA ALA A 115 9.42 -7.45 13.76
C ALA A 115 9.09 -7.24 12.28
N VAL A 116 9.51 -8.18 11.44
CA VAL A 116 9.08 -8.25 10.05
C VAL A 116 7.74 -8.95 10.01
N LEU A 117 6.77 -8.30 9.37
CA LEU A 117 5.48 -8.89 9.09
C LEU A 117 5.48 -9.45 7.67
N PHE A 118 4.97 -10.67 7.51
CA PHE A 118 4.81 -11.31 6.21
C PHE A 118 3.59 -12.24 6.22
N ASP A 119 2.72 -12.07 5.23
CA ASP A 119 1.59 -12.95 4.95
C ASP A 119 1.27 -12.83 3.46
N TYR A 120 1.32 -13.96 2.75
CA TYR A 120 1.13 -14.06 1.32
C TYR A 120 0.05 -15.09 1.00
N GLY A 121 -0.87 -14.73 0.13
CA GLY A 121 -1.88 -15.61 -0.43
C GLY A 121 -1.96 -15.40 -1.95
N PHE A 122 -2.01 -16.49 -2.68
CA PHE A 122 -2.23 -16.49 -4.12
C PHE A 122 -3.20 -17.60 -4.47
N GLU A 123 -4.23 -17.25 -5.23
CA GLU A 123 -5.27 -18.18 -5.62
C GLU A 123 -5.69 -17.92 -7.05
N LEU A 124 -5.85 -18.99 -7.82
CA LEU A 124 -6.35 -18.97 -9.17
C LEU A 124 -7.65 -19.80 -9.22
N PRO A 125 -8.80 -19.20 -8.83
CA PRO A 125 -10.06 -19.94 -8.71
C PRO A 125 -10.51 -20.56 -10.03
N MET A 126 -10.11 -19.97 -11.16
CA MET A 126 -10.39 -20.53 -12.49
C MET A 126 -9.72 -21.88 -12.73
N PHE A 127 -8.76 -22.31 -11.93
CA PHE A 127 -8.11 -23.61 -12.02
C PHE A 127 -8.49 -24.56 -10.88
N ASP A 128 -9.42 -24.17 -10.02
CA ASP A 128 -9.89 -25.00 -8.93
C ASP A 128 -10.48 -26.32 -9.45
N GLY A 129 -10.02 -27.45 -8.90
CA GLY A 129 -10.35 -28.79 -9.37
C GLY A 129 -9.77 -29.20 -10.74
N MET A 130 -9.00 -28.34 -11.42
CA MET A 130 -8.35 -28.65 -12.70
C MET A 130 -6.84 -28.93 -12.57
N VAL A 131 -6.21 -28.41 -11.52
CA VAL A 131 -4.80 -28.65 -11.17
C VAL A 131 -4.70 -29.12 -9.73
N GLU A 132 -3.56 -29.72 -9.36
CA GLU A 132 -3.33 -30.19 -7.99
C GLU A 132 -3.24 -29.05 -6.97
N GLU A 133 -2.66 -27.90 -7.38
CA GLU A 133 -2.50 -26.72 -6.53
C GLU A 133 -2.96 -25.45 -7.27
N SER A 134 -4.17 -24.99 -6.97
CA SER A 134 -4.73 -23.72 -7.45
C SER A 134 -4.56 -22.57 -6.44
N ARG A 135 -4.13 -22.90 -5.21
CA ARG A 135 -3.94 -21.98 -4.08
C ARG A 135 -2.58 -22.21 -3.45
N TYR A 136 -1.91 -21.11 -3.11
CA TYR A 136 -0.66 -21.08 -2.35
C TYR A 136 -0.77 -20.03 -1.24
N GLU A 137 -0.38 -20.39 -0.02
CA GLU A 137 -0.35 -19.49 1.12
C GLU A 137 0.97 -19.67 1.86
N SER A 138 1.52 -18.57 2.38
CA SER A 138 2.76 -18.59 3.16
C SER A 138 2.81 -17.41 4.13
N ASP A 139 3.09 -17.70 5.39
CA ASP A 139 3.39 -16.74 6.45
C ASP A 139 4.88 -16.77 6.85
N GLU A 140 5.67 -17.63 6.19
CA GLU A 140 7.10 -17.71 6.41
C GLU A 140 7.79 -16.50 5.79
N SER A 141 8.46 -15.72 6.64
CA SER A 141 9.21 -14.56 6.21
C SER A 141 10.31 -14.95 5.19
N PRO A 142 10.39 -14.27 4.03
CA PRO A 142 11.45 -14.52 3.04
C PRO A 142 12.83 -14.02 3.51
N VAL A 143 12.90 -13.37 4.67
CA VAL A 143 14.14 -12.89 5.29
C VAL A 143 14.44 -13.63 6.60
N THR A 144 15.72 -13.90 6.83
CA THR A 144 16.23 -14.59 8.03
C THR A 144 17.01 -13.64 8.93
N GLY A 145 17.07 -13.94 10.23
CA GLY A 145 17.91 -13.22 11.19
C GLY A 145 17.23 -12.04 11.88
N VAL A 146 15.91 -11.91 11.72
CA VAL A 146 15.04 -10.94 12.39
C VAL A 146 13.81 -11.65 12.91
N GLU A 147 13.18 -11.11 13.95
CA GLU A 147 11.89 -11.61 14.42
C GLU A 147 10.86 -11.44 13.31
N SER A 148 10.07 -12.49 13.04
CA SER A 148 8.99 -12.49 12.06
C SER A 148 7.64 -12.73 12.72
N ARG A 149 6.60 -12.07 12.24
CA ARG A 149 5.21 -12.22 12.70
C ARG A 149 4.28 -12.45 11.52
N SER A 150 3.35 -13.37 11.69
CA SER A 150 2.24 -13.58 10.76
C SER A 150 1.05 -12.69 11.16
N CYS A 151 0.17 -12.46 10.19
CA CYS A 151 -1.09 -11.75 10.41
C CYS A 151 -2.24 -12.66 10.85
N ARG A 152 -2.12 -13.97 10.58
CA ARG A 152 -3.11 -14.97 10.95
C ARG A 152 -2.79 -15.48 12.35
N ALA A 153 -3.78 -15.41 13.24
CA ALA A 153 -3.77 -16.04 14.55
C ALA A 153 -3.87 -17.58 14.42
#